data_AF-A0A7S3TCW2-F1
#
_entry.id   AF-A0A7S3TCW2-F1
#
_cell.length_a   1.000
_cell.length_b   1.000
_cell.length_c   1.000
_cell.angle_alpha   90.00
_cell.angle_beta   90.00
_cell.angle_gamma   90.00
#
_symmetry.space_group_name_H-M   'P 1'
#
loop_
_entity.id
_entity.type
_entity.pdbx_description
1 polymer ?
#
loop_
_entity_poly.entity_id
_entity_poly.type
_entity_poly.pdbx_seq_one_letter_code
_entity_poly.pdbx_strand_id
1 'polypeptide(L)'
;LARQAPASPARQAAKSGPPAPGRWKDPRFIDRNTAAQVLAQVPEDEDMSLEQTTSMLVALAGRPFGTLTPEIASSARFERLMSLAERNLREAKGDRDYSRLLQRVAGSVLRLRSKALAAERLVPAIRERVAKEINNFRPMDVCGILTMDYLADRELLKASEPVLLRKLRVFSPQLLSNITLAHAQLGHRNPRILDEIASHAIRKMDMFEPYHMVSLLESMATLHHHVPVLMEQAGRKAARNIGLYSPMENSRLVWAYATLRNNNTALFSAVAKAAQWKIDLFSPDSLGLMMWGFGTMQQTYPSLMENVARKVVVDMDDFDDRALVRILWSFARLRVFDGDLMDELAPRLIQDL
;
A
#
# COMPACT_ATOMS: atom_id res chain seq x y z
N LEU A 1 -3.49 17.53 -17.32
CA LEU A 1 -4.70 16.69 -17.16
C LEU A 1 -4.45 15.65 -16.08
N ALA A 2 -5.06 15.87 -14.91
CA ALA A 2 -4.87 15.05 -13.71
C ALA A 2 -5.29 13.59 -13.96
N ARG A 3 -4.35 12.63 -13.87
CA ARG A 3 -4.66 11.20 -14.00
C ARG A 3 -5.06 10.64 -12.64
N GLN A 4 -6.28 10.10 -12.59
CA GLN A 4 -6.86 9.39 -11.46
C GLN A 4 -5.97 8.20 -11.08
N ALA A 5 -5.71 8.02 -9.78
CA ALA A 5 -5.08 6.82 -9.26
C ALA A 5 -5.98 5.60 -9.54
N PRO A 6 -5.41 4.42 -9.88
CA PRO A 6 -6.20 3.22 -10.05
C PRO A 6 -6.97 2.92 -8.76
N ALA A 7 -8.27 2.62 -8.90
CA ALA A 7 -9.13 2.28 -7.79
C ALA A 7 -8.56 1.07 -7.05
N SER A 8 -8.45 1.15 -5.72
CA SER A 8 -7.99 0.02 -4.92
C SER A 8 -8.94 -1.19 -5.10
N PRO A 9 -8.48 -2.44 -4.88
CA PRO A 9 -9.32 -3.64 -4.96
C PRO A 9 -10.62 -3.55 -4.14
N ALA A 10 -10.65 -2.70 -3.10
CA ALA A 10 -11.83 -2.42 -2.30
C ALA A 10 -12.97 -1.73 -3.08
N ARG A 11 -12.66 -0.95 -4.13
CA ARG A 11 -13.67 -0.28 -4.96
C ARG A 11 -14.36 -1.22 -5.96
N GLN A 12 -13.73 -2.33 -6.35
CA GLN A 12 -14.38 -3.35 -7.19
C GLN A 12 -15.39 -4.19 -6.39
N ALA A 13 -15.14 -4.43 -5.10
CA ALA A 13 -16.08 -5.13 -4.22
C ALA A 13 -17.39 -4.35 -3.96
N ALA A 14 -17.38 -3.02 -4.09
CA ALA A 14 -18.53 -2.15 -3.85
C ALA A 14 -19.63 -2.22 -4.93
N LYS A 15 -19.34 -2.77 -6.12
CA LYS A 15 -20.30 -2.82 -7.25
C LYS A 15 -21.20 -4.06 -7.30
N SER A 16 -21.01 -5.03 -6.41
CA SER A 16 -21.92 -6.17 -6.29
C SER A 16 -23.13 -5.79 -5.43
N GLY A 17 -24.33 -5.84 -6.04
CA GLY A 17 -25.61 -5.77 -5.32
C GLY A 17 -25.75 -6.86 -4.25
N PRO A 18 -26.81 -6.83 -3.44
CA PRO A 18 -27.00 -7.79 -2.36
C PRO A 18 -26.93 -9.23 -2.91
N PRO A 19 -26.20 -10.15 -2.26
CA PRO A 19 -26.10 -11.53 -2.73
C PRO A 19 -27.46 -12.21 -2.66
N ALA A 20 -27.73 -13.11 -3.62
CA ALA A 20 -28.95 -13.90 -3.66
C ALA A 20 -29.14 -14.72 -2.36
N PRO A 21 -30.39 -14.91 -1.89
CA PRO A 21 -30.69 -15.66 -0.67
C PRO A 21 -30.20 -17.11 -0.83
N GLY A 22 -29.10 -17.46 -0.15
CA GLY A 22 -28.47 -18.79 -0.23
C GLY A 22 -26.94 -18.79 -0.13
N ARG A 23 -26.27 -17.64 -0.33
CA ARG A 23 -24.80 -17.52 -0.23
C ARG A 23 -24.22 -17.48 1.19
N TRP A 24 -25.04 -17.61 2.23
CA TRP A 24 -24.63 -17.53 3.65
C TRP A 24 -23.71 -18.67 4.13
N LYS A 25 -23.43 -19.66 3.28
CA LYS A 25 -22.48 -20.76 3.55
C LYS A 25 -21.02 -20.42 3.18
N ASP A 26 -20.76 -19.21 2.67
CA ASP A 26 -19.41 -18.75 2.37
C ASP A 26 -18.68 -18.41 3.69
N PRO A 27 -17.49 -19.00 3.95
CA PRO A 27 -16.73 -18.78 5.20
C PRO A 27 -16.30 -17.32 5.44
N ARG A 28 -16.58 -16.40 4.51
CA ARG A 28 -16.38 -14.95 4.62
C ARG A 28 -17.57 -14.20 5.25
N PHE A 29 -18.68 -14.86 5.52
CA PHE A 29 -19.82 -14.27 6.24
C PHE A 29 -19.85 -14.77 7.66
N ILE A 30 -20.09 -13.87 8.62
CA ILE A 30 -20.47 -14.33 9.96
C ILE A 30 -21.88 -14.87 9.88
N ASP A 31 -22.07 -16.07 10.43
CA ASP A 31 -23.39 -16.67 10.53
C ASP A 31 -24.36 -15.75 11.27
N ARG A 32 -25.59 -15.65 10.74
CA ARG A 32 -26.62 -14.74 11.24
C ARG A 32 -26.94 -14.98 12.72
N ASN A 33 -26.92 -16.23 13.18
CA ASN A 33 -27.19 -16.55 14.58
C ASN A 33 -26.03 -16.11 15.47
N THR A 34 -24.79 -16.27 15.01
CA THR A 34 -23.59 -15.83 15.75
C THR A 34 -23.57 -14.32 15.93
N ALA A 35 -23.82 -13.56 14.86
CA ALA A 35 -23.90 -12.10 14.96
C ALA A 35 -25.09 -11.63 15.81
N ALA A 36 -26.24 -12.29 15.70
CA ALA A 36 -27.42 -12.00 16.53
C ALA A 36 -27.15 -12.30 18.02
N GLN A 37 -26.44 -13.37 18.35
CA GLN A 37 -26.02 -13.71 19.72
C GLN A 37 -25.09 -12.66 20.31
N VAL A 38 -24.11 -12.18 19.53
CA VAL A 38 -23.23 -11.09 19.99
C VAL A 38 -24.05 -9.82 20.20
N LEU A 39 -24.90 -9.43 19.24
CA LEU A 39 -25.72 -8.23 19.36
C LEU A 39 -26.78 -8.32 20.46
N ALA A 40 -27.22 -9.51 20.83
CA ALA A 40 -28.14 -9.70 21.96
C ALA A 40 -27.52 -9.32 23.31
N GLN A 41 -26.19 -9.23 23.40
CA GLN A 41 -25.48 -8.76 24.59
C GLN A 41 -25.37 -7.24 24.64
N VAL A 42 -25.83 -6.50 23.61
CA VAL A 42 -25.89 -5.04 23.66
C VAL A 42 -27.10 -4.65 24.52
N PRO A 43 -26.89 -4.03 25.70
CA PRO A 43 -27.99 -3.66 26.60
C PRO A 43 -28.88 -2.59 25.96
N GLU A 44 -30.18 -2.62 26.28
CA GLU A 44 -31.17 -1.69 25.71
C GLU A 44 -31.25 -0.35 26.44
N ASP A 45 -30.79 -0.25 27.69
CA ASP A 45 -30.84 1.02 28.45
C ASP A 45 -29.54 1.33 29.22
N GLU A 46 -28.59 0.39 29.29
CA GLU A 46 -27.32 0.57 30.00
C GLU A 46 -26.19 1.05 29.07
N ASP A 47 -25.21 1.71 29.67
CA ASP A 47 -23.98 2.12 29.01
C ASP A 47 -22.95 0.98 28.96
N MET A 48 -22.05 1.06 27.98
CA MET A 48 -20.94 0.12 27.85
C MET A 48 -19.62 0.88 27.92
N SER A 49 -18.60 0.29 28.53
CA SER A 49 -17.23 0.78 28.48
C SER A 49 -16.62 0.63 27.08
N LEU A 50 -15.53 1.35 26.79
CA LEU A 50 -14.79 1.21 25.53
C LEU A 50 -14.26 -0.23 25.34
N GLU A 51 -13.83 -0.89 26.41
CA GLU A 51 -13.31 -2.25 26.32
C GLU A 51 -14.42 -3.26 25.96
N GLN A 52 -15.62 -3.08 26.53
CA GLN A 52 -16.78 -3.89 26.19
C GLN A 52 -17.20 -3.67 24.73
N THR A 53 -17.36 -2.41 24.29
CA THR A 53 -17.71 -2.13 22.89
C THR A 53 -16.65 -2.64 21.92
N THR A 54 -15.36 -2.48 22.26
CA THR A 54 -14.23 -3.01 21.46
C THR A 54 -14.30 -4.53 21.34
N SER A 55 -14.57 -5.23 22.44
CA SER A 55 -14.65 -6.70 22.45
C SER A 55 -15.80 -7.21 21.59
N MET A 56 -16.96 -6.54 21.62
CA MET A 56 -18.07 -6.85 20.73
C MET A 56 -17.75 -6.58 19.27
N LEU A 57 -17.09 -5.46 18.95
CA LEU A 57 -16.64 -5.15 17.58
C LEU A 57 -15.67 -6.22 17.06
N VAL A 58 -14.75 -6.69 17.90
CA VAL A 58 -13.83 -7.79 17.55
C VAL A 58 -14.59 -9.09 17.30
N ALA A 59 -15.58 -9.42 18.13
CA ALA A 59 -16.42 -10.61 17.93
C ALA A 59 -17.22 -10.52 16.63
N LEU A 60 -17.82 -9.36 16.34
CA LEU A 60 -18.57 -9.10 15.10
C LEU A 60 -17.70 -9.01 13.85
N ALA A 61 -16.39 -8.79 13.98
CA ALA A 61 -15.49 -8.75 12.84
C ALA A 61 -15.06 -10.15 12.36
N GLY A 62 -15.11 -11.16 13.24
CA GLY A 62 -14.81 -12.56 12.93
C GLY A 62 -13.37 -12.85 12.47
N ARG A 63 -13.07 -14.13 12.19
CA ARG A 63 -11.85 -14.59 11.50
C ARG A 63 -12.23 -15.52 10.33
N PRO A 64 -11.68 -15.36 9.11
CA PRO A 64 -10.64 -14.40 8.73
C PRO A 64 -11.20 -13.01 8.38
N PHE A 65 -12.43 -12.94 7.86
CA PHE A 65 -13.16 -11.70 7.54
C PHE A 65 -14.66 -12.00 7.69
N GLY A 66 -15.35 -11.34 8.62
CA GLY A 66 -16.79 -11.46 8.79
C GLY A 66 -17.52 -10.34 8.07
N THR A 67 -18.19 -10.64 6.96
CA THR A 67 -19.17 -9.72 6.36
C THR A 67 -20.51 -9.91 7.06
N LEU A 68 -21.07 -8.84 7.60
CA LEU A 68 -22.41 -8.87 8.22
C LEU A 68 -23.49 -8.92 7.15
N THR A 69 -24.59 -9.60 7.45
CA THR A 69 -25.78 -9.56 6.58
C THR A 69 -26.37 -8.15 6.58
N PRO A 70 -26.97 -7.67 5.48
CA PRO A 70 -27.57 -6.34 5.43
C PRO A 70 -28.61 -6.11 6.54
N GLU A 71 -29.38 -7.14 6.91
CA GLU A 71 -30.39 -7.06 7.98
C GLU A 71 -29.76 -6.87 9.37
N ILE A 72 -28.61 -7.49 9.61
CA ILE A 72 -27.88 -7.30 10.88
C ILE A 72 -27.21 -5.93 10.90
N ALA A 73 -26.61 -5.53 9.78
CA ALA A 73 -25.94 -4.24 9.63
C ALA A 73 -26.90 -3.04 9.73
N SER A 74 -28.21 -3.23 9.48
CA SER A 74 -29.26 -2.22 9.67
C SER A 74 -30.07 -2.40 10.96
N SER A 75 -29.69 -3.35 11.83
CA SER A 75 -30.43 -3.60 13.07
C SER A 75 -30.21 -2.49 14.10
N ALA A 76 -31.25 -2.18 14.88
CA ALA A 76 -31.19 -1.16 15.94
C ALA A 76 -30.08 -1.43 16.97
N ARG A 77 -29.83 -2.71 17.31
CA ARG A 77 -28.77 -3.10 18.24
C ARG A 77 -27.38 -2.87 17.67
N PHE A 78 -27.19 -3.09 16.36
CA PHE A 78 -25.93 -2.78 15.69
C PHE A 78 -25.68 -1.27 15.67
N GLU A 79 -26.68 -0.46 15.29
CA GLU A 79 -26.58 1.00 15.32
C GLU A 79 -26.29 1.54 16.73
N ARG A 80 -26.90 0.95 17.76
CA ARG A 80 -26.60 1.28 19.16
C ARG A 80 -25.15 0.97 19.53
N LEU A 81 -24.65 -0.22 19.19
CA LEU A 81 -23.26 -0.58 19.44
C LEU A 81 -22.29 0.39 18.75
N MET A 82 -22.56 0.77 17.49
CA MET A 82 -21.74 1.76 16.78
C MET A 82 -21.79 3.13 17.45
N SER A 83 -22.96 3.56 17.92
CA SER A 83 -23.13 4.85 18.62
C SER A 83 -22.40 4.86 19.97
N LEU A 84 -22.50 3.79 20.76
CA LEU A 84 -21.75 3.63 22.01
C LEU A 84 -20.23 3.58 21.75
N ALA A 85 -19.79 2.84 20.73
CA ALA A 85 -18.39 2.81 20.35
C ALA A 85 -17.88 4.19 19.92
N GLU A 86 -18.64 4.92 19.09
CA GLU A 86 -18.30 6.28 18.68
C GLU A 86 -18.18 7.22 19.87
N ARG A 87 -19.18 7.22 20.77
CA ARG A 87 -19.18 8.07 21.97
C ARG A 87 -18.00 7.75 22.88
N ASN A 88 -17.77 6.46 23.17
CA ASN A 88 -16.67 6.01 23.99
C ASN A 88 -15.30 6.38 23.40
N LEU A 89 -15.13 6.28 22.09
CA LEU A 89 -13.91 6.74 21.41
C LEU A 89 -13.74 8.26 21.58
N ARG A 90 -14.81 9.04 21.41
CA ARG A 90 -14.80 10.50 21.54
C ARG A 90 -14.63 10.98 22.99
N GLU A 91 -14.90 10.17 24.00
CA GLU A 91 -14.82 10.55 25.43
C GLU A 91 -13.61 9.94 26.17
N ALA A 92 -13.08 8.80 25.72
CA ALA A 92 -12.00 8.10 26.41
C ALA A 92 -10.66 8.86 26.44
N LYS A 93 -10.04 8.91 27.63
CA LYS A 93 -8.74 9.57 27.84
C LYS A 93 -7.59 8.64 27.46
N GLY A 94 -6.51 9.18 26.88
CA GLY A 94 -5.38 8.39 26.41
C GLY A 94 -4.54 7.84 27.58
N ASP A 95 -4.50 6.52 27.72
CA ASP A 95 -3.53 5.79 28.54
C ASP A 95 -2.80 4.70 27.73
N ARG A 96 -2.04 3.82 28.39
CA ARG A 96 -1.27 2.76 27.71
C ARG A 96 -2.14 1.66 27.10
N ASP A 97 -3.28 1.31 27.69
CA ASP A 97 -4.15 0.27 27.17
C ASP A 97 -5.05 0.80 26.04
N TYR A 98 -5.23 2.12 26.01
CA TYR A 98 -5.95 2.84 24.98
C TYR A 98 -5.42 2.63 23.56
N SER A 99 -4.09 2.60 23.35
CA SER A 99 -3.51 2.43 22.02
C SER A 99 -3.80 1.04 21.44
N ARG A 100 -3.77 0.01 22.28
CA ARG A 100 -4.13 -1.37 21.91
C ARG A 100 -5.61 -1.48 21.58
N LEU A 101 -6.47 -0.83 22.38
CA LEU A 101 -7.90 -0.78 22.11
C LEU A 101 -8.17 -0.13 20.75
N LEU A 102 -7.53 1.00 20.44
CA LEU A 102 -7.69 1.65 19.13
C LEU A 102 -7.21 0.80 17.96
N GLN A 103 -6.08 0.08 18.10
CA GLN A 103 -5.65 -0.86 17.07
C GLN A 103 -6.64 -2.01 16.87
N ARG A 104 -7.24 -2.51 17.96
CA ARG A 104 -8.28 -3.56 17.90
C ARG A 104 -9.55 -3.03 17.25
N VAL A 105 -10.03 -1.86 17.64
CA VAL A 105 -11.20 -1.19 17.05
C VAL A 105 -10.95 -0.95 15.56
N ALA A 106 -9.82 -0.35 15.21
CA ALA A 106 -9.40 -0.14 13.83
C ALA A 106 -9.43 -1.44 13.03
N GLY A 107 -8.67 -2.46 13.45
CA GLY A 107 -8.63 -3.75 12.76
C GLY A 107 -10.01 -4.42 12.63
N SER A 108 -10.90 -4.23 13.60
CA SER A 108 -12.29 -4.68 13.51
C SER A 108 -13.10 -3.86 12.51
N VAL A 109 -12.97 -2.54 12.50
CA VAL A 109 -13.58 -1.65 11.51
C VAL A 109 -13.15 -2.05 10.11
N LEU A 110 -11.86 -2.30 9.84
CA LEU A 110 -11.38 -2.77 8.54
C LEU A 110 -12.13 -4.02 8.05
N ARG A 111 -12.32 -5.00 8.95
CA ARG A 111 -13.01 -6.26 8.63
C ARG A 111 -14.51 -6.08 8.43
N LEU A 112 -15.13 -5.19 9.21
CA LEU A 112 -16.55 -4.85 9.11
C LEU A 112 -16.87 -3.95 7.90
N ARG A 113 -15.88 -3.17 7.43
CA ARG A 113 -16.06 -2.15 6.37
C ARG A 113 -16.29 -2.73 4.98
N SER A 114 -16.38 -4.04 4.82
CA SER A 114 -16.74 -4.63 3.53
C SER A 114 -18.18 -4.30 3.09
N LYS A 115 -19.04 -3.60 3.89
CA LYS A 115 -20.24 -2.80 3.45
C LYS A 115 -21.19 -2.30 4.59
N ALA A 116 -20.73 -1.77 5.74
CA ALA A 116 -21.64 -1.20 6.77
C ALA A 116 -21.41 0.31 7.01
N LEU A 117 -22.40 1.15 6.65
CA LEU A 117 -22.37 2.62 6.77
C LEU A 117 -22.03 3.10 8.19
N ALA A 118 -22.52 2.41 9.21
CA ALA A 118 -22.26 2.77 10.60
C ALA A 118 -20.80 2.53 11.04
N ALA A 119 -20.08 1.59 10.40
CA ALA A 119 -18.65 1.41 10.65
C ALA A 119 -17.81 2.55 10.03
N GLU A 120 -18.33 3.27 9.03
CA GLU A 120 -17.65 4.45 8.47
C GLU A 120 -17.63 5.62 9.46
N ARG A 121 -18.62 5.71 10.36
CA ARG A 121 -18.68 6.75 11.41
C ARG A 121 -17.58 6.62 12.45
N LEU A 122 -17.09 5.39 12.69
CA LEU A 122 -16.02 5.14 13.64
C LEU A 122 -14.67 5.66 13.14
N VAL A 123 -14.45 5.70 11.82
CA VAL A 123 -13.15 6.12 11.24
C VAL A 123 -12.82 7.58 11.61
N PRO A 124 -13.69 8.59 11.39
CA PRO A 124 -13.46 9.96 11.87
C PRO A 124 -13.24 10.05 13.38
N ALA A 125 -14.01 9.33 14.19
CA ALA A 125 -13.88 9.36 15.65
C ALA A 125 -12.52 8.80 16.11
N ILE A 126 -12.05 7.70 15.52
CA ILE A 126 -10.72 7.13 15.78
C ILE A 126 -9.65 8.15 15.39
N ARG A 127 -9.74 8.75 14.20
CA ARG A 127 -8.74 9.73 13.71
C ARG A 127 -8.63 10.95 14.62
N GLU A 128 -9.76 11.58 14.91
CA GLU A 128 -9.83 12.77 15.76
C GLU A 128 -9.20 12.49 17.13
N ARG A 129 -9.53 11.33 17.69
CA ARG A 129 -9.05 10.95 19.00
C ARG A 129 -7.57 10.56 19.02
N VAL A 130 -7.10 9.79 18.03
CA VAL A 130 -5.67 9.50 17.88
C VAL A 130 -4.88 10.80 17.71
N ALA A 131 -5.37 11.75 16.90
CA ALA A 131 -4.69 13.03 16.70
C ALA A 131 -4.61 13.86 18.00
N LYS A 132 -5.69 13.93 18.79
CA LYS A 132 -5.71 14.62 20.10
C LYS A 132 -4.75 14.01 21.11
N GLU A 133 -4.68 12.69 21.16
CA GLU A 133 -3.94 11.95 22.18
C GLU A 133 -2.59 11.44 21.67
N ILE A 134 -2.12 11.86 20.49
CA ILE A 134 -1.01 11.23 19.77
C ILE A 134 0.30 11.17 20.58
N ASN A 135 0.49 12.12 21.48
CA ASN A 135 1.63 12.19 22.40
C ASN A 135 1.65 11.07 23.46
N ASN A 136 0.49 10.47 23.74
CA ASN A 136 0.33 9.38 24.70
C ASN A 136 0.56 7.99 24.06
N PHE A 137 0.64 7.91 22.73
CA PHE A 137 0.88 6.66 22.02
C PHE A 137 2.36 6.30 21.98
N ARG A 138 2.64 5.00 21.99
CA ARG A 138 3.98 4.54 21.60
C ARG A 138 4.15 4.85 20.11
N PRO A 139 5.32 5.28 19.66
CA PRO A 139 5.55 5.57 18.25
C PRO A 139 5.29 4.36 17.33
N MET A 140 5.49 3.14 17.82
CA MET A 140 5.11 1.89 17.13
C MET A 140 3.61 1.81 16.87
N ASP A 141 2.80 2.24 17.83
CA ASP A 141 1.34 2.20 17.71
C ASP A 141 0.86 3.23 16.70
N VAL A 142 1.47 4.42 16.71
CA VAL A 142 1.24 5.47 15.71
C VAL A 142 1.59 4.97 14.31
N CYS A 143 2.74 4.32 14.13
CA CYS A 143 3.11 3.74 12.84
C CYS A 143 2.10 2.69 12.38
N GLY A 144 1.67 1.79 13.27
CA GLY A 144 0.66 0.77 12.94
C GLY A 144 -0.65 1.38 12.46
N ILE A 145 -1.09 2.48 13.08
CA ILE A 145 -2.29 3.22 12.67
C ILE A 145 -2.09 3.90 11.31
N LEU A 146 -0.93 4.52 11.06
CA LEU A 146 -0.63 5.19 9.79
C LEU A 146 -0.50 4.22 8.61
N THR A 147 -0.16 2.95 8.87
CA THR A 147 -0.12 1.91 7.83
C THR A 147 -1.48 1.32 7.48
N MET A 148 -2.54 1.69 8.22
CA MET A 148 -3.89 1.26 7.90
C MET A 148 -4.49 2.20 6.85
N ASP A 149 -4.60 1.72 5.60
CA ASP A 149 -5.01 2.47 4.40
C ASP A 149 -6.24 3.38 4.57
N TYR A 150 -7.15 3.04 5.50
CA TYR A 150 -8.39 3.77 5.73
C TYR A 150 -8.37 4.71 6.94
N LEU A 151 -7.39 4.59 7.84
CA LEU A 151 -7.26 5.48 9.00
C LEU A 151 -6.29 6.61 8.73
N ALA A 152 -5.24 6.36 7.96
CA ALA A 152 -4.31 7.41 7.59
C ALA A 152 -5.02 8.49 6.76
N ASP A 153 -4.91 9.74 7.21
CA ASP A 153 -5.20 10.91 6.41
C ASP A 153 -4.13 11.98 6.64
N ARG A 154 -4.21 13.07 5.87
CA ARG A 154 -3.19 14.13 5.95
C ARG A 154 -3.12 14.79 7.32
N GLU A 155 -4.23 14.92 8.03
CA GLU A 155 -4.26 15.61 9.33
C GLU A 155 -3.67 14.73 10.42
N LEU A 156 -4.03 13.44 10.47
CA LEU A 156 -3.43 12.49 11.38
C LEU A 156 -1.93 12.31 11.10
N LEU A 157 -1.54 12.25 9.82
CA LEU A 157 -0.13 12.16 9.44
C LEU A 157 0.64 13.38 9.96
N LYS A 158 0.19 14.61 9.69
CA LYS A 158 0.83 15.84 10.21
C LYS A 158 0.91 15.85 11.73
N ALA A 159 -0.17 15.48 12.43
CA ALA A 159 -0.20 15.43 13.89
C ALA A 159 0.82 14.42 14.45
N SER A 160 1.13 13.36 13.70
CA SER A 160 2.06 12.31 14.10
C SER A 160 3.54 12.69 13.97
N GLU A 161 3.88 13.59 13.03
CA GLU A 161 5.28 13.86 12.67
C GLU A 161 6.15 14.28 13.86
N PRO A 162 5.72 15.19 14.76
CA PRO A 162 6.54 15.58 15.92
C PRO A 162 6.84 14.41 16.86
N VAL A 163 5.90 13.47 17.01
CA VAL A 163 6.06 12.28 17.84
C VAL A 163 7.01 11.29 17.17
N LEU A 164 6.85 11.06 15.87
CA LEU A 164 7.72 10.18 15.08
C LEU A 164 9.17 10.69 15.07
N LEU A 165 9.38 11.98 14.80
CA LEU A 165 10.70 12.63 14.74
C LEU A 165 11.53 12.38 16.02
N ARG A 166 10.90 12.41 17.20
CA ARG A 166 11.59 12.18 18.49
C ARG A 166 12.16 10.77 18.65
N LYS A 167 11.70 9.80 17.84
CA LYS A 167 11.97 8.36 18.05
C LYS A 167 12.41 7.63 16.78
N LEU A 168 12.62 8.30 15.65
CA LEU A 168 13.12 7.68 14.40
C LEU A 168 14.38 6.81 14.61
N ARG A 169 15.25 7.17 15.58
CA ARG A 169 16.46 6.40 15.90
C ARG A 169 16.21 4.93 16.26
N VAL A 170 15.10 4.64 16.93
CA VAL A 170 14.75 3.29 17.40
C VAL A 170 13.91 2.51 16.40
N PHE A 171 13.52 3.12 15.28
CA PHE A 171 12.71 2.45 14.26
C PHE A 171 13.53 1.45 13.44
N SER A 172 12.90 0.32 13.15
CA SER A 172 13.41 -0.66 12.21
C SER A 172 13.32 -0.12 10.77
N PRO A 173 14.13 -0.68 9.84
CA PRO A 173 14.02 -0.38 8.42
C PRO A 173 12.60 -0.44 7.86
N GLN A 174 11.82 -1.45 8.26
CA GLN A 174 10.42 -1.63 7.88
C GLN A 174 9.54 -0.45 8.30
N LEU A 175 9.73 0.09 9.51
CA LEU A 175 8.94 1.24 9.96
C LEU A 175 9.31 2.52 9.22
N LEU A 176 10.59 2.70 8.92
CA LEU A 176 11.05 3.82 8.10
C LEU A 176 10.42 3.79 6.70
N SER A 177 10.37 2.62 6.06
CA SER A 177 9.69 2.46 4.77
C SER A 177 8.20 2.71 4.89
N ASN A 178 7.54 2.17 5.91
CA ASN A 178 6.10 2.27 6.11
C ASN A 178 5.62 3.70 6.36
N ILE A 179 6.35 4.48 7.18
CA ILE A 179 6.04 5.89 7.40
C ILE A 179 6.18 6.66 6.08
N THR A 180 7.28 6.46 5.36
CA THR A 180 7.51 7.12 4.06
C THR A 180 6.42 6.74 3.03
N LEU A 181 5.98 5.48 3.03
CA LEU A 181 4.88 5.01 2.20
C LEU A 181 3.56 5.71 2.53
N ALA A 182 3.24 5.88 3.82
CA ALA A 182 2.06 6.64 4.24
C ALA A 182 2.11 8.10 3.75
N HIS A 183 3.28 8.74 3.79
CA HIS A 183 3.49 10.05 3.18
C HIS A 183 3.21 10.04 1.67
N ALA A 184 3.75 9.06 0.95
CA ALA A 184 3.58 8.93 -0.50
C ALA A 184 2.13 8.68 -0.91
N GLN A 185 1.44 7.74 -0.25
CA GLN A 185 0.03 7.42 -0.50
C GLN A 185 -0.89 8.63 -0.29
N LEU A 186 -0.60 9.46 0.71
CA LEU A 186 -1.36 10.67 1.01
C LEU A 186 -0.92 11.89 0.18
N GLY A 187 0.12 11.75 -0.64
CA GLY A 187 0.74 12.85 -1.38
C GLY A 187 1.21 13.99 -0.46
N HIS A 188 1.62 13.65 0.77
CA HIS A 188 2.03 14.62 1.78
C HIS A 188 3.56 14.64 1.90
N ARG A 189 4.18 15.55 1.17
CA ARG A 189 5.63 15.76 1.21
C ARG A 189 5.99 16.72 2.35
N ASN A 190 6.64 16.22 3.39
CA ASN A 190 7.30 17.03 4.41
C ASN A 190 8.82 16.77 4.40
N PRO A 191 9.64 17.68 3.83
CA PRO A 191 11.08 17.47 3.73
C PRO A 191 11.75 17.14 5.07
N ARG A 192 11.34 17.78 6.18
CA ARG A 192 11.99 17.61 7.48
C ARG A 192 11.98 16.16 7.96
N ILE A 193 10.82 15.50 7.94
CA ILE A 193 10.72 14.11 8.39
C ILE A 193 11.30 13.14 7.35
N LEU A 194 11.19 13.45 6.06
CA LEU A 194 11.75 12.63 4.98
C LEU A 194 13.29 12.62 5.01
N ASP A 195 13.93 13.78 5.21
CA ASP A 195 15.38 13.92 5.35
C ASP A 195 15.90 13.19 6.60
N GLU A 196 15.16 13.28 7.72
CA GLU A 196 15.48 12.53 8.94
C GLU A 196 15.32 11.02 8.75
N ILE A 197 14.23 10.57 8.11
CA ILE A 197 14.04 9.16 7.77
C ILE A 197 15.19 8.68 6.87
N ALA A 198 15.54 9.44 5.84
CA ALA A 198 16.63 9.09 4.93
C ALA A 198 17.97 8.98 5.67
N SER A 199 18.26 9.92 6.58
CA SER A 199 19.47 9.89 7.43
C SER A 199 19.53 8.64 8.31
N HIS A 200 18.39 8.22 8.87
CA HIS A 200 18.30 6.99 9.65
C HIS A 200 18.38 5.73 8.78
N ALA A 201 17.81 5.77 7.58
CA ALA A 201 17.84 4.67 6.62
C ALA A 201 19.27 4.41 6.12
N ILE A 202 20.04 5.47 5.81
CA ILE A 202 21.46 5.41 5.47
C ILE A 202 22.24 4.64 6.55
N ARG A 203 22.08 5.00 7.83
CA ARG A 203 22.75 4.31 8.96
C ARG A 203 22.33 2.86 9.14
N LYS A 204 21.16 2.47 8.63
CA LYS A 204 20.59 1.12 8.75
C LYS A 204 20.58 0.36 7.43
N MET A 205 21.28 0.86 6.41
CA MET A 205 21.18 0.36 5.04
C MET A 205 21.41 -1.15 4.95
N ASP A 206 22.37 -1.67 5.69
CA ASP A 206 22.69 -3.10 5.68
C ASP A 206 21.57 -3.97 6.27
N MET A 207 20.73 -3.43 7.16
CA MET A 207 19.60 -4.12 7.79
C MET A 207 18.34 -4.14 6.92
N PHE A 208 18.30 -3.39 5.82
CA PHE A 208 17.14 -3.40 4.93
C PHE A 208 17.05 -4.72 4.17
N GLU A 209 15.87 -5.33 4.24
CA GLU A 209 15.41 -6.33 3.27
C GLU A 209 15.05 -5.66 1.93
N PRO A 210 15.15 -6.39 0.79
CA PRO A 210 14.83 -5.87 -0.53
C PRO A 210 13.51 -5.09 -0.59
N TYR A 211 12.41 -5.71 -0.17
CA TYR A 211 11.07 -5.13 -0.20
C TYR A 211 11.00 -3.76 0.49
N HIS A 212 11.52 -3.67 1.73
CA HIS A 212 11.47 -2.43 2.52
C HIS A 212 12.37 -1.34 1.94
N MET A 213 13.51 -1.70 1.35
CA MET A 213 14.36 -0.73 0.67
C MET A 213 13.68 -0.18 -0.57
N VAL A 214 13.12 -1.05 -1.42
CA VAL A 214 12.40 -0.64 -2.62
C VAL A 214 11.22 0.25 -2.25
N SER A 215 10.42 -0.13 -1.25
CA SER A 215 9.28 0.66 -0.77
C SER A 215 9.69 2.05 -0.30
N LEU A 216 10.81 2.17 0.43
CA LEU A 216 11.36 3.47 0.84
C LEU A 216 11.71 4.33 -0.39
N LEU A 217 12.47 3.77 -1.35
CA LEU A 217 12.94 4.51 -2.52
C LEU A 217 11.79 4.91 -3.46
N GLU A 218 10.83 4.01 -3.67
CA GLU A 218 9.62 4.25 -4.46
C GLU A 218 8.77 5.37 -3.83
N SER A 219 8.65 5.38 -2.50
CA SER A 219 7.93 6.42 -1.77
C SER A 219 8.62 7.78 -1.90
N MET A 220 9.95 7.82 -1.77
CA MET A 220 10.74 9.04 -2.00
C MET A 220 10.59 9.56 -3.44
N ALA A 221 10.61 8.66 -4.43
CA ALA A 221 10.42 8.99 -5.83
C ALA A 221 9.01 9.52 -6.13
N THR A 222 7.97 8.90 -5.55
CA THR A 222 6.57 9.33 -5.66
C THR A 222 6.36 10.73 -5.09
N LEU A 223 7.08 11.07 -4.02
CA LEU A 223 7.07 12.39 -3.40
C LEU A 223 8.03 13.39 -4.08
N HIS A 224 8.72 12.99 -5.15
CA HIS A 224 9.78 13.78 -5.79
C HIS A 224 10.79 14.35 -4.76
N HIS A 225 11.14 13.54 -3.76
CA HIS A 225 12.07 13.91 -2.70
C HIS A 225 13.42 13.23 -2.95
N HIS A 226 14.38 14.02 -3.46
CA HIS A 226 15.67 13.52 -3.90
C HIS A 226 16.71 13.55 -2.77
N VAL A 227 17.18 12.37 -2.34
CA VAL A 227 18.27 12.24 -1.35
C VAL A 227 19.45 11.48 -2.00
N PRO A 228 20.46 12.19 -2.53
CA PRO A 228 21.52 11.58 -3.34
C PRO A 228 22.30 10.47 -2.61
N VAL A 229 22.66 10.70 -1.34
CA VAL A 229 23.45 9.75 -0.54
C VAL A 229 22.67 8.46 -0.27
N LEU A 230 21.36 8.57 0.00
CA LEU A 230 20.49 7.41 0.16
C LEU A 230 20.42 6.58 -1.13
N MET A 231 20.21 7.24 -2.27
CA MET A 231 20.19 6.61 -3.59
C MET A 231 21.52 5.92 -3.91
N GLU A 232 22.65 6.56 -3.63
CA GLU A 232 23.96 5.96 -3.88
C GLU A 232 24.18 4.69 -3.06
N GLN A 233 23.93 4.74 -1.75
CA GLN A 233 24.15 3.59 -0.87
C GLN A 233 23.17 2.45 -1.15
N ALA A 234 21.89 2.76 -1.30
CA ALA A 234 20.88 1.77 -1.62
C ALA A 234 21.15 1.11 -2.99
N GLY A 235 21.60 1.90 -3.97
CA GLY A 235 21.94 1.40 -5.31
C GLY A 235 23.15 0.48 -5.29
N ARG A 236 24.20 0.82 -4.52
CA ARG A 236 25.35 -0.06 -4.30
C ARG A 236 24.94 -1.37 -3.62
N LYS A 237 24.09 -1.33 -2.58
CA LYS A 237 23.58 -2.53 -1.90
C LYS A 237 22.71 -3.39 -2.83
N ALA A 238 21.78 -2.78 -3.56
CA ALA A 238 20.93 -3.46 -4.52
C ALA A 238 21.76 -4.13 -5.62
N ALA A 239 22.72 -3.43 -6.23
CA ALA A 239 23.55 -3.97 -7.30
C ALA A 239 24.35 -5.21 -6.85
N ARG A 240 24.88 -5.22 -5.62
CA ARG A 240 25.59 -6.39 -5.04
C ARG A 240 24.68 -7.58 -4.78
N ASN A 241 23.41 -7.33 -4.46
CA ASN A 241 22.46 -8.35 -4.00
C ASN A 241 21.28 -8.53 -4.96
N ILE A 242 21.42 -8.16 -6.24
CA ILE A 242 20.29 -8.05 -7.17
C ILE A 242 19.57 -9.39 -7.39
N GLY A 243 20.26 -10.50 -7.16
CA GLY A 243 19.69 -11.85 -7.17
C GLY A 243 18.57 -12.05 -6.15
N LEU A 244 18.58 -11.33 -5.02
CA LEU A 244 17.57 -11.41 -3.96
C LEU A 244 16.28 -10.65 -4.28
N TYR A 245 16.29 -9.77 -5.29
CA TYR A 245 15.14 -8.95 -5.65
C TYR A 245 14.24 -9.72 -6.60
N SER A 246 12.93 -9.69 -6.34
CA SER A 246 11.92 -10.15 -7.27
C SER A 246 11.88 -9.27 -8.53
N PRO A 247 11.33 -9.78 -9.64
CA PRO A 247 11.10 -9.00 -10.85
C PRO A 247 10.39 -7.66 -10.59
N MET A 248 9.32 -7.67 -9.79
CA MET A 248 8.57 -6.45 -9.46
C MET A 248 9.41 -5.45 -8.65
N GLU A 249 10.23 -5.92 -7.71
CA GLU A 249 11.14 -5.05 -6.96
C GLU A 249 12.22 -4.43 -7.86
N ASN A 250 12.77 -5.20 -8.82
CA ASN A 250 13.71 -4.67 -9.82
C ASN A 250 13.07 -3.56 -10.67
N SER A 251 11.84 -3.77 -11.13
CA SER A 251 11.10 -2.77 -11.90
C SER A 251 10.86 -1.49 -11.10
N ARG A 252 10.45 -1.62 -9.83
CA ARG A 252 10.20 -0.47 -8.94
C ARG A 252 11.49 0.27 -8.58
N LEU A 253 12.60 -0.44 -8.39
CA LEU A 253 13.92 0.18 -8.24
C LEU A 253 14.26 1.02 -9.47
N VAL A 254 14.23 0.43 -10.67
CA VAL A 254 14.53 1.15 -11.92
C VAL A 254 13.61 2.36 -12.09
N TRP A 255 12.31 2.21 -11.80
CA TRP A 255 11.35 3.32 -11.82
C TRP A 255 11.71 4.44 -10.83
N ALA A 256 12.08 4.11 -9.59
CA ALA A 256 12.41 5.11 -8.58
C ALA A 256 13.63 5.94 -8.98
N TYR A 257 14.69 5.29 -9.48
CA TYR A 257 15.91 5.97 -9.95
C TYR A 257 15.64 6.81 -11.19
N ALA A 258 14.86 6.29 -12.13
CA ALA A 258 14.47 7.04 -13.33
C ALA A 258 13.64 8.28 -13.01
N THR A 259 12.65 8.14 -12.11
CA THR A 259 11.77 9.25 -11.67
C THR A 259 12.56 10.35 -10.99
N LEU A 260 13.55 9.99 -10.18
CA LEU A 260 14.45 10.93 -9.51
C LEU A 260 15.63 11.38 -10.37
N ARG A 261 15.72 10.93 -11.63
CA ARG A 261 16.83 11.20 -12.56
C ARG A 261 18.21 10.87 -11.99
N ASN A 262 18.29 9.85 -11.14
CA ASN A 262 19.53 9.41 -10.53
C ASN A 262 20.22 8.36 -11.41
N ASN A 263 21.32 8.74 -12.06
CA ASN A 263 22.01 7.88 -13.01
C ASN A 263 22.98 6.90 -12.32
N ASN A 264 22.43 5.88 -11.65
CA ASN A 264 23.22 4.82 -11.02
C ASN A 264 23.47 3.67 -12.03
N THR A 265 24.47 3.84 -12.90
CA THR A 265 24.78 2.88 -13.97
C THR A 265 25.06 1.46 -13.46
N ALA A 266 25.69 1.33 -12.29
CA ALA A 266 25.96 0.04 -11.66
C ALA A 266 24.67 -0.71 -11.30
N LEU A 267 23.67 0.00 -10.76
CA LEU A 267 22.35 -0.57 -10.49
C LEU A 267 21.64 -0.99 -11.78
N PHE A 268 21.60 -0.12 -12.79
CA PHE A 268 20.94 -0.43 -14.07
C PHE A 268 21.59 -1.64 -14.76
N SER A 269 22.92 -1.74 -14.74
CA SER A 269 23.64 -2.89 -15.28
C SER A 269 23.34 -4.17 -14.49
N ALA A 270 23.31 -4.10 -13.17
CA ALA A 270 22.96 -5.24 -12.32
C ALA A 270 21.52 -5.72 -12.56
N VAL A 271 20.55 -4.81 -12.66
CA VAL A 271 19.15 -5.13 -12.99
C VAL A 271 19.06 -5.76 -14.38
N ALA A 272 19.73 -5.18 -15.39
CA ALA A 272 19.72 -5.73 -16.74
C ALA A 272 20.25 -7.16 -16.80
N LYS A 273 21.37 -7.44 -16.11
CA LYS A 273 21.91 -8.80 -15.98
C LYS A 273 20.95 -9.74 -15.26
N ALA A 274 20.35 -9.31 -14.15
CA ALA A 274 19.40 -10.12 -13.40
C ALA A 274 18.12 -10.42 -14.22
N ALA A 275 17.65 -9.44 -14.99
CA ALA A 275 16.46 -9.57 -15.83
C ALA A 275 16.64 -10.59 -16.95
N GLN A 276 17.84 -10.74 -17.51
CA GLN A 276 18.11 -11.77 -18.53
C GLN A 276 17.78 -13.19 -18.04
N TRP A 277 18.07 -13.49 -16.77
CA TRP A 277 17.82 -14.82 -16.18
C TRP A 277 16.42 -14.97 -15.58
N LYS A 278 15.72 -13.86 -15.33
CA LYS A 278 14.42 -13.84 -14.66
C LYS A 278 13.30 -13.40 -15.61
N ILE A 279 13.56 -13.27 -16.91
CA ILE A 279 12.66 -12.60 -17.86
C ILE A 279 11.26 -13.21 -17.84
N ASP A 280 11.17 -14.54 -17.72
CA ASP A 280 9.90 -15.29 -17.66
C ASP A 280 9.11 -15.08 -16.37
N LEU A 281 9.77 -14.61 -15.31
CA LEU A 281 9.14 -14.30 -14.02
C LEU A 281 8.56 -12.89 -13.96
N PHE A 282 8.86 -12.03 -14.95
CA PHE A 282 8.27 -10.69 -15.00
C PHE A 282 6.81 -10.78 -15.44
N SER A 283 5.91 -10.19 -14.64
CA SER A 283 4.59 -9.85 -15.15
C SER A 283 4.71 -8.77 -16.24
N PRO A 284 3.76 -8.72 -17.20
CA PRO A 284 3.68 -7.68 -18.22
C PRO A 284 3.84 -6.26 -17.66
N ASP A 285 3.12 -5.97 -16.57
CA ASP A 285 3.19 -4.69 -15.86
C ASP A 285 4.59 -4.37 -15.32
N SER A 286 5.24 -5.36 -14.72
CA SER A 286 6.59 -5.21 -14.17
C SER A 286 7.60 -4.99 -15.29
N LEU A 287 7.48 -5.74 -16.40
CA LEU A 287 8.36 -5.61 -17.56
C LEU A 287 8.24 -4.22 -18.19
N GLY A 288 7.00 -3.78 -18.45
CA GLY A 288 6.74 -2.45 -19.00
C GLY A 288 7.22 -1.33 -18.08
N LEU A 289 7.05 -1.46 -16.76
CA LEU A 289 7.55 -0.48 -15.79
C LEU A 289 9.08 -0.39 -15.78
N MET A 290 9.76 -1.55 -15.82
CA MET A 290 11.21 -1.62 -15.90
C MET A 290 11.72 -0.96 -17.19
N MET A 291 11.14 -1.33 -18.33
CA MET A 291 11.48 -0.80 -19.64
C MET A 291 11.28 0.72 -19.74
N TRP A 292 10.19 1.24 -19.16
CA TRP A 292 9.99 2.69 -19.03
C TRP A 292 11.16 3.38 -18.31
N GLY A 293 11.69 2.79 -17.24
CA GLY A 293 12.81 3.38 -16.52
C GLY A 293 14.13 3.32 -17.29
N PHE A 294 14.42 2.20 -17.98
CA PHE A 294 15.57 2.11 -18.91
C PHE A 294 15.48 3.17 -20.01
N GLY A 295 14.33 3.30 -20.67
CA GLY A 295 14.08 4.32 -21.70
C GLY A 295 14.21 5.75 -21.16
N THR A 296 13.66 6.03 -19.99
CA THR A 296 13.75 7.36 -19.34
C THR A 296 15.19 7.76 -19.10
N MET A 297 16.02 6.84 -18.61
CA MET A 297 17.43 7.06 -18.32
C MET A 297 18.38 6.88 -19.50
N GLN A 298 17.85 6.53 -20.69
CA GLN A 298 18.64 6.24 -21.89
C GLN A 298 19.72 5.19 -21.66
N GLN A 299 19.36 4.14 -20.90
CA GLN A 299 20.25 3.03 -20.57
C GLN A 299 19.91 1.84 -21.46
N THR A 300 20.74 1.56 -22.46
CA THR A 300 20.52 0.47 -23.43
C THR A 300 21.40 -0.73 -23.10
N TYR A 301 20.80 -1.92 -23.04
CA TYR A 301 21.50 -3.19 -22.86
C TYR A 301 21.03 -4.18 -23.94
N PRO A 302 21.81 -4.39 -25.02
CA PRO A 302 21.35 -5.13 -26.21
C PRO A 302 20.70 -6.49 -25.91
N SER A 303 21.36 -7.34 -25.11
CA SER A 303 20.81 -8.66 -24.74
C SER A 303 19.53 -8.58 -23.91
N LEU A 304 19.34 -7.51 -23.12
CA LEU A 304 18.05 -7.30 -22.44
C LEU A 304 16.96 -6.92 -23.45
N MET A 305 17.27 -6.05 -24.41
CA MET A 305 16.29 -5.61 -25.41
C MET A 305 15.81 -6.80 -26.25
N GLU A 306 16.72 -7.64 -26.72
CA GLU A 306 16.40 -8.85 -27.48
C GLU A 306 15.50 -9.81 -26.67
N ASN A 307 15.83 -10.06 -25.40
CA ASN A 307 15.02 -10.93 -24.54
C ASN A 307 13.63 -10.36 -24.25
N VAL A 308 13.53 -9.04 -24.08
CA VAL A 308 12.25 -8.35 -23.88
C VAL A 308 11.40 -8.46 -25.14
N ALA A 309 11.96 -8.16 -26.31
CA ALA A 309 11.24 -8.24 -27.59
C ALA A 309 10.69 -9.65 -27.81
N ARG A 310 11.56 -10.66 -27.68
CA ARG A 310 11.16 -12.07 -27.80
C ARG A 310 10.05 -12.45 -26.82
N LYS A 311 10.16 -12.07 -25.55
CA LYS A 311 9.12 -12.37 -24.55
C LYS A 311 7.79 -11.73 -24.91
N VAL A 312 7.79 -10.46 -25.33
CA VAL A 312 6.56 -9.75 -25.68
C VAL A 312 5.89 -10.36 -26.90
N VAL A 313 6.66 -10.78 -27.92
CA VAL A 313 6.11 -11.47 -29.09
C VAL A 313 5.49 -12.81 -28.70
N VAL A 314 6.16 -13.61 -27.87
CA VAL A 314 5.67 -14.94 -27.47
C VAL A 314 4.43 -14.85 -26.57
N ASP A 315 4.43 -13.93 -25.60
CA ASP A 315 3.38 -13.81 -24.58
C ASP A 315 2.43 -12.62 -24.86
N MET A 316 2.31 -12.19 -26.11
CA MET A 316 1.64 -10.92 -26.48
C MET A 316 0.25 -10.75 -25.89
N ASP A 317 -0.52 -11.84 -25.83
CA ASP A 317 -1.90 -11.85 -25.33
C ASP A 317 -2.02 -11.59 -23.82
N ASP A 318 -0.94 -11.83 -23.06
CA ASP A 318 -0.90 -11.55 -21.62
C ASP A 318 -0.67 -10.06 -21.32
N PHE A 319 -0.20 -9.28 -22.29
CA PHE A 319 0.10 -7.86 -22.10
C PHE A 319 -1.14 -6.97 -22.30
N ASP A 320 -1.36 -6.07 -21.35
CA ASP A 320 -2.29 -4.96 -21.51
C ASP A 320 -1.65 -3.82 -22.34
N ASP A 321 -2.50 -2.96 -22.92
CA ASP A 321 -2.03 -1.86 -23.78
C ASP A 321 -1.07 -0.92 -23.04
N ARG A 322 -1.25 -0.78 -21.72
CA ARG A 322 -0.40 0.08 -20.91
C ARG A 322 1.03 -0.46 -20.83
N ALA A 323 1.20 -1.75 -20.66
CA ALA A 323 2.50 -2.41 -20.67
C ALA A 323 3.12 -2.34 -22.06
N LEU A 324 2.36 -2.66 -23.11
CA LEU A 324 2.82 -2.61 -24.50
C LEU A 324 3.28 -1.20 -24.91
N VAL A 325 2.50 -0.17 -24.62
CA VAL A 325 2.85 1.23 -24.92
C VAL A 325 4.13 1.65 -24.19
N ARG A 326 4.33 1.21 -22.94
CA ARG A 326 5.58 1.51 -22.20
C ARG A 326 6.79 0.86 -22.86
N ILE A 327 6.65 -0.39 -23.30
CA ILE A 327 7.72 -1.13 -23.98
C ILE A 327 8.02 -0.46 -25.32
N LEU A 328 7.02 -0.24 -26.16
CA LEU A 328 7.16 0.43 -27.45
C LEU A 328 7.82 1.81 -27.31
N TRP A 329 7.32 2.63 -26.37
CA TRP A 329 7.90 3.95 -26.08
C TRP A 329 9.36 3.85 -25.65
N SER A 330 9.71 2.84 -24.84
CA SER A 330 11.09 2.65 -24.40
C SER A 330 12.02 2.24 -25.54
N PHE A 331 11.59 1.34 -26.44
CA PHE A 331 12.37 0.92 -27.61
C PHE A 331 12.62 2.10 -28.55
N ALA A 332 11.57 2.87 -28.86
CA ALA A 332 11.68 4.08 -29.67
C ALA A 332 12.64 5.10 -29.05
N ARG A 333 12.55 5.33 -27.72
CA ARG A 333 13.41 6.28 -27.00
C ARG A 333 14.87 5.82 -26.93
N LEU A 334 15.12 4.52 -26.83
CA LEU A 334 16.45 3.92 -26.85
C LEU A 334 17.00 3.76 -28.27
N ARG A 335 16.22 4.08 -29.31
CA ARG A 335 16.54 3.91 -30.73
C ARG A 335 16.90 2.46 -31.08
N VAL A 336 16.19 1.53 -30.45
CA VAL A 336 16.30 0.10 -30.73
C VAL A 336 15.11 -0.29 -31.60
N PHE A 337 15.40 -0.89 -32.75
CA PHE A 337 14.40 -1.41 -33.65
C PHE A 337 14.48 -2.93 -33.64
N ASP A 338 13.35 -3.58 -33.37
CA ASP A 338 13.17 -5.02 -33.43
C ASP A 338 11.98 -5.28 -34.36
N GLY A 339 12.24 -5.89 -35.51
CA GLY A 339 11.24 -6.01 -36.59
C GLY A 339 10.02 -6.81 -36.16
N ASP A 340 10.27 -8.00 -35.60
CA ASP A 340 9.22 -8.92 -35.15
C ASP A 340 8.33 -8.26 -34.07
N LEU A 341 8.94 -7.56 -33.11
CA LEU A 341 8.18 -6.82 -32.10
C LEU A 341 7.31 -5.72 -32.72
N MET A 342 7.83 -4.96 -33.69
CA MET A 342 7.09 -3.85 -34.31
C MET A 342 5.97 -4.35 -35.21
N ASP A 343 6.20 -5.42 -35.96
CA ASP A 343 5.22 -6.03 -36.86
C ASP A 343 4.05 -6.64 -36.08
N GLU A 344 4.29 -7.19 -34.90
CA GLU A 344 3.24 -7.76 -34.04
C GLU A 344 2.49 -6.67 -33.23
N LEU A 345 3.19 -5.63 -32.75
CA LEU A 345 2.56 -4.57 -31.94
C LEU A 345 1.74 -3.58 -32.76
N ALA A 346 2.17 -3.25 -33.98
CA ALA A 346 1.54 -2.20 -34.78
C ALA A 346 0.06 -2.50 -35.08
N PRO A 347 -0.34 -3.71 -35.54
CA PRO A 347 -1.75 -4.02 -35.80
C PRO A 347 -2.62 -3.90 -34.54
N ARG A 348 -2.12 -4.38 -33.38
CA ARG A 348 -2.88 -4.40 -32.11
C ARG A 348 -3.14 -2.98 -31.59
N LEU A 349 -2.13 -2.11 -31.58
CA LEU A 349 -2.27 -0.74 -31.08
C LEU A 349 -3.07 0.18 -32.01
N ILE A 350 -3.17 -0.14 -33.30
CA ILE A 350 -3.96 0.62 -34.27
C ILE A 350 -5.45 0.24 -34.21
N GLN A 351 -5.80 -1.00 -33.85
CA GLN A 351 -7.20 -1.45 -33.76
C GLN A 351 -7.99 -0.80 -32.62
N ASP A 352 -7.30 -0.37 -31.55
CA ASP A 352 -7.92 0.24 -30.36
C ASP A 352 -7.90 1.79 -30.36
N LEU A 353 -7.47 2.41 -31.47
CA LEU A 353 -7.51 3.87 -31.71
C LEU A 353 -8.67 4.25 -32.64
#